data_AF-A0A920GM77-F1
#
_entry.id   AF-A0A920GM77-F1
#
_cell.length_a   1.000
_cell.length_b   1.000
_cell.length_c   1.000
_cell.angle_alpha   90.00
_cell.angle_beta   90.00
_cell.angle_gamma   90.00
#
_symmetry.space_group_name_H-M   'P 1'
#
loop_
_entity.id
_entity.type
_entity.pdbx_description
1 polymer ?
#
loop_
_entity_poly.entity_id
_entity_poly.type
_entity_poly.pdbx_seq_one_letter_code
_entity_poly.pdbx_strand_id
1 'polypeptide(L)'
;MESGGLVSDEIIIGLVKERLEAPDCAPGCLFDGFPRTIPQARAMVDEQIAIDHVLEIAVADDEIINRLSGRRVHPGSVVSTTLSTTHLNKKGWMM
;
A
#
# COMPACT_ATOMS: atom_id res chain seq x y z
N MET A 1 -14.79 1.66 21.17
CA MET A 1 -14.63 1.87 19.71
C MET A 1 -15.96 1.53 19.05
N GLU A 2 -16.83 2.52 18.82
CA GLU A 2 -18.23 2.30 18.36
C GLU A 2 -18.75 3.38 17.37
N SER A 3 -17.92 4.33 16.92
CA SER A 3 -18.41 5.53 16.18
C SER A 3 -18.02 5.62 14.69
N GLY A 4 -17.28 4.66 14.13
CA GLY A 4 -16.88 4.68 12.70
C GLY A 4 -15.96 5.85 12.30
N GLY A 5 -15.41 6.59 13.27
CA GLY A 5 -14.48 7.69 13.02
C GLY A 5 -13.10 7.22 12.56
N LEU A 6 -12.32 8.15 12.03
CA LEU A 6 -10.92 7.91 11.69
C LEU A 6 -10.14 7.58 12.97
N VAL A 7 -9.28 6.56 12.88
CA VAL A 7 -8.37 6.20 13.98
C VAL A 7 -7.35 7.33 14.15
N SER A 8 -7.13 7.79 15.37
CA SER A 8 -6.17 8.85 15.65
C SER A 8 -4.72 8.35 15.54
N ASP A 9 -3.80 9.26 15.21
CA ASP A 9 -2.38 8.95 15.06
C ASP A 9 -1.78 8.34 16.34
N GLU A 10 -2.16 8.85 17.52
CA GLU A 10 -1.71 8.34 18.82
C GLU A 10 -2.08 6.85 19.02
N ILE A 11 -3.30 6.46 18.63
CA ILE A 11 -3.75 5.06 18.75
C ILE A 11 -2.95 4.17 17.78
N ILE A 12 -2.72 4.64 16.55
CA ILE A 12 -1.95 3.88 15.56
C ILE A 12 -0.51 3.67 16.02
N ILE A 13 0.12 4.67 16.62
CA ILE A 13 1.51 4.56 17.10
C ILE A 13 1.61 3.59 18.28
N GLY A 14 0.65 3.65 19.22
CA GLY A 14 0.57 2.66 20.30
C GLY A 14 0.46 1.23 19.76
N LEU A 15 -0.38 1.01 18.74
CA LEU A 15 -0.54 -0.30 18.10
C LEU A 15 0.74 -0.76 17.37
N VAL A 16 1.43 0.15 16.69
CA VAL A 16 2.70 -0.16 16.02
C VAL A 16 3.74 -0.59 17.04
N LYS A 17 3.86 0.12 18.16
CA LYS A 17 4.82 -0.21 19.23
C LYS A 17 4.58 -1.61 19.79
N GLU A 18 3.34 -1.91 20.19
CA GLU A 18 2.96 -3.23 20.67
C GLU A 18 3.27 -4.32 19.62
N ARG A 19 3.02 -4.02 18.33
CA ARG A 19 3.28 -4.96 17.24
C ARG A 19 4.76 -5.29 17.06
N LEU A 20 5.64 -4.31 17.27
CA LEU A 20 7.10 -4.48 17.15
C LEU A 20 7.69 -5.34 18.27
N GLU A 21 7.01 -5.47 19.40
CA GLU A 21 7.44 -6.34 20.51
C GLU A 21 7.22 -7.83 20.23
N ALA A 22 6.46 -8.17 19.18
CA ALA A 22 6.20 -9.55 18.83
C ALA A 22 7.48 -10.27 18.33
N PRO A 23 7.65 -11.58 18.62
CA PRO A 23 8.88 -12.31 18.30
C PRO A 23 9.25 -12.34 16.81
N ASP A 24 8.27 -12.23 15.92
CA ASP A 24 8.46 -12.24 14.47
C ASP A 24 9.04 -10.92 13.93
N CYS A 25 9.01 -9.85 14.72
CA CYS A 25 9.65 -8.57 14.40
C CYS A 25 11.11 -8.48 14.85
N ALA A 26 11.63 -9.48 15.59
CA ALA A 26 13.03 -9.54 15.99
C ALA A 26 14.05 -9.44 14.83
N PRO A 27 13.87 -10.09 13.66
CA PRO A 27 14.76 -9.93 12.52
C PRO A 27 14.56 -8.59 11.76
N GLY A 28 13.56 -7.80 12.13
CA GLY A 28 13.16 -6.57 11.46
C GLY A 28 11.69 -6.59 11.05
N CYS A 29 11.24 -5.46 10.47
CA CYS A 29 9.88 -5.29 10.00
C CYS A 29 9.84 -4.44 8.72
N LEU A 30 8.76 -4.59 7.95
CA LEU A 30 8.49 -3.75 6.78
C LEU A 30 7.22 -2.96 7.05
N PHE A 31 7.32 -1.63 6.99
CA PHE A 31 6.16 -0.76 7.04
C PHE A 31 5.61 -0.56 5.63
N ASP A 32 4.38 -1.04 5.40
CA ASP A 32 3.67 -0.89 4.13
C ASP A 32 2.52 0.12 4.28
N GLY A 33 2.64 1.25 3.58
CA GLY A 33 1.66 2.32 3.63
C GLY A 33 1.61 3.07 4.98
N PHE A 34 2.67 3.00 5.77
CA PHE A 34 2.87 3.78 7.00
C PHE A 34 4.36 4.18 7.11
N PRO A 35 4.71 5.37 7.61
CA PRO A 35 3.84 6.50 7.91
C PRO A 35 3.31 7.17 6.62
N ARG A 36 2.10 7.75 6.67
CA ARG A 36 1.48 8.50 5.54
C ARG A 36 1.61 10.01 5.67
N THR A 37 1.88 10.51 6.88
CA THR A 37 1.93 11.93 7.17
C THR A 37 3.22 12.29 7.92
N ILE A 38 3.63 13.55 7.83
CA ILE A 38 4.81 14.05 8.55
C ILE A 38 4.65 13.89 10.07
N PRO A 39 3.49 14.19 10.71
CA PRO A 39 3.29 13.95 12.13
C PRO A 39 3.50 12.50 12.55
N GLN A 40 3.02 11.52 11.78
CA GLN A 40 3.24 10.10 12.06
C GLN A 40 4.73 9.75 12.01
N ALA A 41 5.45 10.22 10.99
CA ALA A 41 6.89 10.00 10.88
C ALA A 41 7.67 10.62 12.05
N ARG A 42 7.29 11.82 12.51
CA ARG A 42 7.91 12.44 13.70
C ARG A 42 7.68 11.63 14.95
N ALA A 43 6.46 11.17 15.17
CA ALA A 43 6.15 10.40 16.36
C ALA A 43 6.77 8.99 16.34
N MET A 44 7.06 8.40 15.18
CA MET A 44 7.93 7.21 15.10
C MET A 44 9.36 7.50 15.58
N VAL A 45 9.91 8.67 15.24
CA VAL A 45 11.23 9.10 15.70
C VAL A 45 11.21 9.36 17.22
N ASP A 46 10.16 10.02 17.73
CA ASP A 46 10.00 10.29 19.17
C ASP A 46 9.91 8.99 19.99
N GLU A 47 9.23 7.96 19.45
CA GLU A 47 9.16 6.62 20.03
C GLU A 47 10.39 5.75 19.75
N GLN A 48 11.43 6.30 19.11
CA GLN A 48 12.70 5.62 18.83
C GLN A 48 12.55 4.36 17.97
N ILE A 49 11.54 4.32 17.10
CA ILE A 49 11.38 3.23 16.13
C ILE A 49 12.48 3.37 15.08
N ALA A 50 13.40 2.41 15.03
CA ALA A 50 14.50 2.41 14.08
C ALA A 50 13.99 2.12 12.66
N ILE A 51 14.41 2.95 11.70
CA ILE A 51 14.14 2.79 10.27
C ILE A 51 15.48 2.84 9.53
N ASP A 52 15.85 1.71 8.94
CA ASP A 52 17.13 1.61 8.22
C ASP A 52 17.04 2.21 6.81
N HIS A 53 15.91 1.98 6.14
CA HIS A 53 15.73 2.34 4.72
C HIS A 53 14.32 2.82 4.42
N VAL A 54 14.24 3.76 3.47
CA VAL A 54 13.00 4.18 2.83
C VAL A 54 13.09 3.79 1.37
N LEU A 55 12.20 2.92 0.92
CA LEU A 55 12.18 2.40 -0.45
C LEU A 55 11.02 3.02 -1.23
N GLU A 56 11.34 3.84 -2.22
CA GLU A 56 10.37 4.41 -3.14
C GLU A 56 10.31 3.57 -4.43
N ILE A 57 9.16 2.94 -4.68
CA ILE A 57 8.91 2.21 -5.93
C ILE A 57 8.43 3.20 -6.97
N ALA A 58 9.36 3.71 -7.78
CA ALA A 58 9.05 4.65 -8.86
C ALA A 58 8.48 3.93 -10.09
N VAL A 59 7.27 4.31 -10.50
CA VAL A 59 6.58 3.82 -11.71
C VAL A 59 5.94 5.01 -12.39
N ALA A 60 5.96 5.05 -13.72
CA ALA A 60 5.32 6.12 -14.48
C ALA A 60 3.79 6.13 -14.26
N ASP A 61 3.19 7.31 -14.12
CA ASP A 61 1.75 7.49 -13.89
C ASP A 61 0.90 6.78 -14.96
N ASP A 62 1.32 6.86 -16.22
CA ASP A 62 0.63 6.21 -17.35
C ASP A 62 0.57 4.69 -17.18
N GLU A 63 1.63 4.06 -16.68
CA GLU A 63 1.65 2.62 -16.39
C GLU A 63 0.69 2.27 -15.24
N ILE A 64 0.61 3.12 -14.22
CA ILE A 64 -0.32 2.95 -13.11
C ILE A 64 -1.77 3.03 -13.61
N ILE A 65 -2.08 4.05 -14.43
CA ILE A 65 -3.41 4.26 -15.02
C ILE A 65 -3.79 3.08 -15.91
N ASN A 66 -2.90 2.64 -16.80
CA ASN A 66 -3.12 1.49 -17.67
C ASN A 66 -3.42 0.21 -16.87
N ARG A 67 -2.65 -0.05 -15.80
CA ARG A 67 -2.86 -1.21 -14.94
C ARG A 67 -4.19 -1.17 -14.20
N LEU A 68 -4.56 -0.02 -13.64
CA LEU A 68 -5.80 0.12 -12.86
C LEU A 68 -7.05 0.13 -13.75
N SER A 69 -7.04 0.84 -14.88
CA SER A 69 -8.16 0.91 -15.82
C SER A 69 -8.46 -0.42 -16.52
N GLY A 70 -7.44 -1.28 -16.69
CA GLY A 70 -7.57 -2.63 -17.22
C GLY A 70 -8.16 -3.66 -16.25
N ARG A 71 -8.40 -3.29 -14.98
CA ARG A 71 -8.94 -4.21 -13.97
C ARG A 71 -10.37 -4.63 -14.31
N ARG A 72 -10.62 -5.93 -14.32
CA ARG A 72 -11.95 -6.53 -14.43
C ARG A 72 -12.18 -7.46 -13.25
N VAL A 73 -13.42 -7.58 -12.83
CA VAL A 73 -13.84 -8.45 -11.72
C VAL A 73 -15.11 -9.17 -12.16
N HIS A 74 -15.17 -10.49 -11.95
CA HIS A 74 -16.42 -11.23 -12.03
C HIS A 74 -17.13 -11.17 -10.67
N PRO A 75 -18.28 -10.48 -10.53
CA PRO A 75 -18.87 -10.24 -9.21
C PRO A 75 -19.27 -11.50 -8.46
N GLY A 76 -19.63 -12.58 -9.17
CA GLY A 76 -20.06 -13.84 -8.56
C GLY A 76 -18.94 -14.73 -8.04
N SER A 77 -17.68 -14.49 -8.42
CA SER A 77 -16.52 -15.29 -7.98
C SER A 77 -15.36 -14.46 -7.42
N VAL A 78 -15.44 -13.13 -7.50
CA VAL A 78 -14.42 -12.16 -7.05
C VAL A 78 -13.06 -12.33 -7.74
N VAL A 79 -12.97 -13.19 -8.77
CA VAL A 79 -11.78 -13.33 -9.60
C VAL A 79 -11.54 -12.01 -10.33
N SER A 80 -10.33 -11.46 -10.16
CA SER A 80 -9.89 -10.24 -10.82
C SER A 80 -8.78 -10.53 -11.82
N THR A 81 -8.91 -9.96 -13.01
CA THR A 81 -7.91 -10.06 -14.09
C THR A 81 -7.59 -8.67 -14.61
N THR A 82 -6.36 -8.44 -15.04
CA THR A 82 -5.93 -7.18 -15.70
C THR A 82 -5.77 -7.44 -17.18
N LEU A 83 -6.54 -6.75 -18.02
CA LEU A 83 -6.37 -6.79 -19.47
C LEU A 83 -5.40 -5.69 -19.89
N SER A 84 -4.27 -6.06 -20.49
CA SER A 84 -3.30 -5.08 -20.99
C SER A 84 -3.60 -4.72 -22.45
N THR A 85 -3.77 -3.42 -22.72
CA THR A 85 -4.01 -2.87 -24.05
C THR A 85 -2.81 -2.99 -25.00
N THR A 86 -1.61 -3.30 -24.48
CA THR A 86 -0.39 -3.51 -25.28
C THR A 86 -0.54 -4.62 -26.34
N HIS A 87 -1.53 -5.52 -26.19
CA HIS A 87 -1.83 -6.58 -27.14
C HIS A 87 -2.97 -6.26 -28.12
N LEU A 88 -3.70 -5.17 -27.94
CA LEU A 88 -4.85 -4.84 -28.79
C LEU A 88 -4.46 -4.02 -30.03
N ASN A 89 -3.30 -3.35 -30.03
CA ASN A 89 -2.87 -2.50 -31.16
C ASN A 89 -1.97 -3.18 -32.19
N LYS A 90 -1.79 -4.52 -32.13
CA LYS A 90 -0.99 -5.28 -33.10
C LYS A 90 -1.78 -6.13 -34.10
N LYS A 91 -3.12 -6.11 -34.06
CA LYS A 91 -3.94 -6.66 -35.14
C LYS A 91 -4.84 -5.57 -35.67
N GLY A 92 -4.42 -4.99 -36.79
CA GLY A 92 -5.31 -4.29 -37.68
C GLY A 92 -6.52 -5.19 -37.98
N TRP A 93 -7.68 -4.78 -37.49
CA TRP A 93 -8.93 -5.15 -38.10
C TRP A 93 -9.14 -4.13 -39.22
N MET A 94 -8.51 -4.45 -40.34
CA MET A 94 -8.82 -3.90 -41.64
C MET A 94 -10.03 -4.70 -42.15
N MET A 95 -11.02 -3.96 -42.68
CA MET A 95 -12.34 -4.37 -43.18
C MET A 95 -13.48 -4.38 -42.18
#